data_AF-A6R125-F1
#
_entry.id   AF-A6R125-F1
#
_cell.length_a   1.000
_cell.length_b   1.000
_cell.length_c   1.000
_cell.angle_alpha   90.00
_cell.angle_beta   90.00
_cell.angle_gamma   90.00
#
_symmetry.space_group_name_H-M   'P 1'
#
loop_
_entity.id
_entity.type
_entity.pdbx_description
1 polymer ?
#
loop_
_entity_poly.entity_id
_entity_poly.type
_entity_poly.pdbx_seq_one_letter_code
_entity_poly.pdbx_strand_id
1 'polypeptide(L)'
;MGFCTLDGLDLFTTPKQPVVWDLPRYLVLQLNLFSGQLYFSSFREYVEVCELLSLAWEKDRSGQAIAADGFILKGSSKSNFIDSPVKFLKVFLTKVRMNCEAIGKTHIGTVLDGGLLRPADFREPENG
;
A
#
# COMPACT_ATOMS: atom_id res chain seq x y z
N MET A 1 19.63 7.36 -14.98
CA MET A 1 18.32 7.53 -15.64
C MET A 1 17.31 6.74 -14.84
N GLY A 2 16.34 7.41 -14.21
CA GLY A 2 15.26 6.74 -13.48
C GLY A 2 14.19 6.26 -14.45
N PHE A 3 13.69 5.04 -14.27
CA PHE A 3 12.51 4.57 -14.99
C PHE A 3 11.27 5.18 -14.33
N CYS A 4 10.29 5.59 -15.13
CA CYS A 4 8.98 5.98 -14.60
C CYS A 4 8.32 4.79 -13.90
N THR A 5 7.68 5.05 -12.77
CA THR A 5 6.91 4.04 -12.02
C THR A 5 5.77 3.49 -12.88
N LEU A 6 5.58 2.17 -12.87
CA LEU A 6 4.54 1.48 -13.66
C LEU A 6 3.22 1.30 -12.90
N ASP A 7 3.08 1.98 -11.77
CA ASP A 7 1.92 1.90 -10.87
C ASP A 7 0.64 2.54 -11.48
N GLY A 8 0.76 3.24 -12.61
CA GLY A 8 -0.35 3.88 -13.33
C GLY A 8 -1.24 2.93 -14.14
N LEU A 9 -0.80 1.68 -14.36
CA LEU A 9 -1.51 0.65 -15.13
C LEU A 9 -1.87 1.05 -16.58
N ASP A 10 -1.10 1.96 -17.16
CA ASP A 10 -1.27 2.54 -18.49
C ASP A 10 -0.23 2.05 -19.51
N LEU A 11 0.73 1.22 -19.09
CA LEU A 11 1.81 0.72 -19.96
C LEU A 11 1.32 -0.16 -21.12
N PHE A 12 0.41 -1.10 -20.83
CA PHE A 12 -0.08 -2.06 -21.82
C PHE A 12 -1.54 -2.42 -21.60
N THR A 13 -2.43 -1.73 -22.31
CA THR A 13 -3.88 -1.97 -22.25
C THR A 13 -4.39 -2.60 -23.52
N THR A 14 -5.21 -3.65 -23.39
CA THR A 14 -5.92 -4.27 -24.51
C THR A 14 -7.43 -4.22 -24.25
N PRO A 15 -8.22 -3.54 -25.09
CA PRO A 15 -7.84 -2.73 -26.26
C PRO A 15 -7.05 -1.46 -25.88
N LYS A 16 -6.48 -0.76 -26.87
CA LYS A 16 -5.82 0.55 -26.64
C LYS A 16 -6.78 1.50 -25.94
N GLN A 17 -6.34 2.11 -24.83
CA GLN A 17 -7.15 3.01 -24.01
C GLN A 17 -7.72 4.20 -24.83
N PRO A 18 -8.97 4.60 -24.55
CA PRO A 18 -9.47 5.90 -25.01
C PRO A 18 -8.69 7.04 -24.33
N VAL A 19 -8.65 8.22 -24.97
CA VAL A 19 -7.94 9.42 -24.47
C VAL A 19 -8.35 9.83 -23.05
N VAL A 20 -9.55 9.44 -22.61
CA VAL A 20 -10.04 9.63 -21.25
C VAL A 20 -10.24 8.26 -20.61
N TRP A 21 -9.24 7.83 -19.84
CA TRP A 21 -9.31 6.63 -18.99
C TRP A 21 -9.35 7.07 -17.54
N ASP A 22 -10.49 6.88 -16.88
CA ASP A 22 -10.64 7.16 -15.44
C ASP A 22 -10.76 5.84 -14.69
N LEU A 23 -9.63 5.35 -14.17
CA LEU A 23 -9.60 4.15 -13.34
C LEU A 23 -9.82 4.54 -11.88
N PRO A 24 -10.84 3.98 -11.21
CA PRO A 24 -11.04 4.23 -9.79
C PRO A 24 -9.78 3.97 -8.98
N ARG A 25 -9.42 4.95 -8.13
CA ARG A 25 -8.17 4.92 -7.35
C ARG A 25 -8.00 3.64 -6.54
N TYR A 26 -9.07 3.14 -5.94
CA TYR A 26 -9.01 1.91 -5.13
C TYR A 26 -8.58 0.69 -5.95
N LEU A 27 -8.96 0.60 -7.24
CA LEU A 27 -8.56 -0.50 -8.13
C LEU A 27 -7.07 -0.44 -8.43
N VAL A 28 -6.53 0.76 -8.68
CA VAL A 28 -5.09 0.96 -8.89
C VAL A 28 -4.31 0.44 -7.68
N LEU A 29 -4.70 0.86 -6.47
CA LEU A 29 -4.05 0.45 -5.22
C LEU A 29 -4.14 -1.07 -5.01
N GLN A 30 -5.31 -1.67 -5.22
CA GLN A 30 -5.50 -3.11 -5.10
C GLN A 30 -4.63 -3.87 -6.11
N LEU A 31 -4.67 -3.49 -7.39
CA LEU A 31 -3.93 -4.16 -8.45
C LEU A 31 -2.42 -4.06 -8.23
N ASN A 32 -1.90 -2.91 -7.81
CA ASN A 32 -0.47 -2.75 -7.51
C ASN A 32 -0.07 -3.59 -6.29
N LEU A 33 -0.86 -3.55 -5.20
CA LEU A 33 -0.61 -4.36 -4.00
C LEU A 33 -0.58 -5.86 -4.33
N PHE A 34 -1.59 -6.37 -5.04
CA PHE A 34 -1.67 -7.79 -5.42
C PHE A 34 -0.66 -8.17 -6.50
N SER A 35 -0.14 -7.20 -7.25
CA SER A 35 1.01 -7.37 -8.15
C SER A 35 2.35 -7.39 -7.42
N GLY A 36 2.37 -7.23 -6.10
CA GLY A 36 3.61 -7.30 -5.32
C GLY A 36 4.38 -5.99 -5.28
N GLN A 37 3.70 -4.84 -5.44
CA GLN A 37 4.31 -3.54 -5.16
C GLN A 37 4.90 -3.53 -3.75
N LEU A 38 6.14 -3.04 -3.61
CA LEU A 38 6.88 -3.00 -2.34
C LEU A 38 7.05 -1.59 -1.79
N TYR A 39 7.03 -0.59 -2.67
CA TYR A 39 7.26 0.82 -2.37
C TYR A 39 6.12 1.66 -2.94
N PHE A 40 5.56 2.56 -2.14
CA PHE A 40 4.62 3.56 -2.65
C PHE A 40 5.36 4.74 -3.26
N SER A 41 4.75 5.35 -4.27
CA SER A 41 5.22 6.54 -4.98
C SER A 41 5.04 7.83 -4.17
N SER A 42 4.17 7.84 -3.16
CA SER A 42 3.96 9.02 -2.31
C SER A 42 3.39 8.68 -0.94
N PHE A 43 3.53 9.62 0.00
CA PHE A 43 2.87 9.53 1.30
C PHE A 43 1.34 9.45 1.19
N ARG A 44 0.75 10.11 0.19
CA ARG A 44 -0.68 10.03 -0.08
C ARG A 44 -1.11 8.61 -0.43
N GLU A 45 -0.37 7.95 -1.31
CA GLU A 45 -0.65 6.56 -1.70
C GLU A 45 -0.55 5.62 -0.49
N TYR A 46 0.46 5.80 0.37
CA TYR A 46 0.56 5.10 1.65
C TYR A 46 -0.71 5.24 2.50
N VAL A 47 -1.19 6.47 2.71
CA VAL A 47 -2.42 6.72 3.48
C VAL A 47 -3.63 6.03 2.83
N GLU A 48 -3.78 6.14 1.49
CA GLU A 48 -4.87 5.50 0.77
C GLU A 48 -4.83 3.95 0.89
N VAL A 49 -3.65 3.32 0.91
CA VAL A 49 -3.51 1.88 1.16
C VAL A 49 -3.82 1.51 2.61
N CYS A 50 -3.39 2.30 3.59
CA CYS A 50 -3.77 2.08 4.98
C CYS A 50 -5.28 2.17 5.18
N GLU A 51 -5.95 3.15 4.57
CA GLU A 51 -7.42 3.25 4.60
C GLU A 51 -8.11 2.05 3.94
N LEU A 52 -7.58 1.58 2.80
CA LEU A 52 -8.08 0.40 2.09
C LEU A 52 -7.99 -0.87 2.96
N LEU A 53 -6.92 -1.02 3.74
CA LEU A 53 -6.64 -2.18 4.58
C LEU A 53 -7.15 -2.05 6.02
N SER A 54 -7.81 -0.93 6.36
CA SER A 54 -8.17 -0.57 7.75
C SER A 54 -7.00 -0.60 8.73
N LEU A 55 -5.84 -0.10 8.28
CA LEU A 55 -4.64 0.08 9.10
C LEU A 55 -4.50 1.51 9.58
N ALA A 56 -3.96 1.68 10.78
CA ALA A 56 -3.58 2.98 11.30
C ALA A 56 -2.36 3.52 10.53
N TRP A 57 -2.46 4.77 10.07
CA TRP A 57 -1.35 5.51 9.43
C TRP A 57 -0.84 6.66 10.31
N GLU A 58 -1.51 6.93 11.44
CA GLU A 58 -1.16 7.93 12.43
C GLU A 58 -1.16 7.32 13.85
N LYS A 59 -0.30 7.83 14.74
CA LYS A 59 -0.13 7.27 16.11
C LYS A 59 -1.31 7.54 17.05
N ASP A 60 -2.14 8.54 16.74
CA ASP A 60 -3.10 9.07 17.69
C ASP A 60 -4.42 9.39 16.98
N ARG A 61 -5.31 8.40 16.94
CA ARG A 61 -6.73 8.67 16.72
C ARG A 61 -7.46 8.43 18.00
N SER A 62 -7.71 9.50 18.73
CA SER A 62 -8.44 9.51 20.00
C SER A 62 -9.70 8.66 19.88
N GLY A 63 -9.73 7.51 20.58
CA GLY A 63 -10.88 6.60 20.60
C GLY A 63 -10.85 5.39 19.65
N GLN A 64 -9.78 5.16 18.89
CA GLN A 64 -9.62 3.92 18.12
C GLN A 64 -8.92 2.82 18.90
N ALA A 65 -9.46 1.61 18.84
CA ALA A 65 -8.77 0.40 19.32
C ALA A 65 -7.93 -0.16 18.17
N ILE A 66 -6.60 -0.19 18.33
CA ILE A 66 -5.65 -0.64 17.30
C ILE A 66 -4.98 -1.92 17.79
N ALA A 67 -4.94 -2.94 16.94
CA ALA A 67 -4.23 -4.20 17.19
C ALA A 67 -2.70 -4.03 17.05
N ALA A 68 -1.93 -5.02 17.50
CA ALA A 68 -0.46 -4.96 17.48
C ALA A 68 0.13 -4.86 16.06
N ASP A 69 -0.62 -5.28 15.04
CA ASP A 69 -0.26 -5.20 13.62
C ASP A 69 -0.75 -3.90 12.94
N GLY A 70 -1.31 -2.97 13.71
CA GLY A 70 -1.83 -1.70 13.20
C GLY A 70 -3.28 -1.75 12.72
N PHE A 71 -3.97 -2.89 12.78
CA PHE A 71 -5.35 -3.00 12.33
C PHE A 71 -6.34 -2.32 13.28
N ILE A 72 -7.29 -1.55 12.72
CA ILE A 72 -8.29 -0.79 13.48
C ILE A 72 -9.46 -1.72 13.83
N LEU A 73 -9.54 -2.17 15.08
CA LEU A 73 -10.57 -3.07 15.61
C LEU A 73 -11.91 -2.38 15.85
N LYS A 74 -11.88 -1.10 16.22
CA LYS A 74 -13.07 -0.30 16.53
C LYS A 74 -12.86 1.15 16.13
N GLY A 75 -13.74 1.67 15.27
CA GLY A 75 -13.69 3.03 14.76
C GLY A 75 -14.30 3.12 13.36
N SER A 76 -14.34 4.33 12.79
CA SER A 76 -14.69 4.53 11.38
C SER A 76 -13.56 3.99 10.51
N SER A 77 -13.74 2.79 9.98
CA SER A 77 -12.90 2.21 8.93
C SER A 77 -13.70 2.19 7.64
N LYS A 78 -13.08 2.55 6.50
CA LYS A 78 -13.74 2.59 5.19
C LYS A 78 -13.86 1.21 4.53
N SER A 79 -13.30 0.17 5.14
CA SER A 79 -13.24 -1.18 4.58
C SER A 79 -14.25 -2.13 5.25
N ASN A 80 -14.50 -3.25 4.58
CA ASN A 80 -15.34 -4.34 5.07
C ASN A 80 -14.53 -5.49 5.69
N PHE A 81 -13.26 -5.27 6.06
CA PHE A 81 -12.44 -6.30 6.70
C PHE A 81 -12.97 -6.62 8.10
N ILE A 82 -13.35 -7.89 8.31
CA ILE A 82 -13.76 -8.42 9.63
C ILE A 82 -12.51 -8.71 10.48
N ASP A 83 -11.50 -9.28 9.85
CA ASP A 83 -10.21 -9.64 10.44
C ASP A 83 -9.07 -8.90 9.73
N SER A 84 -7.94 -8.75 10.43
CA SER A 84 -6.75 -8.09 9.89
C SER A 84 -6.22 -8.81 8.63
N PRO A 85 -6.09 -8.10 7.49
CA PRO A 85 -5.52 -8.68 6.27
C PRO A 85 -4.00 -8.84 6.34
N VAL A 86 -3.34 -8.29 7.37
CA VAL A 86 -1.87 -8.18 7.45
C VAL A 86 -1.18 -9.54 7.35
N LYS A 87 -1.66 -10.53 8.09
CA LYS A 87 -1.07 -11.88 8.08
C LYS A 87 -1.17 -12.53 6.70
N PHE A 88 -2.33 -12.39 6.04
CA PHE A 88 -2.53 -12.88 4.69
C PHE A 88 -1.58 -12.19 3.71
N LEU A 89 -1.52 -10.85 3.73
CA LEU A 89 -0.67 -10.07 2.83
C LEU A 89 0.81 -10.39 3.04
N LYS A 90 1.28 -10.54 4.28
CA LYS A 90 2.65 -10.97 4.57
C LYS A 90 3.00 -12.29 3.90
N VAL A 91 2.13 -13.29 4.05
CA VAL A 91 2.33 -14.61 3.44
C VAL A 91 2.27 -14.50 1.91
N PHE A 92 1.26 -13.84 1.37
CA PHE A 92 1.07 -13.70 -0.08
C PHE A 92 2.26 -12.99 -0.74
N LEU A 93 2.66 -11.84 -0.23
CA LEU A 93 3.76 -11.06 -0.80
C LEU A 93 5.09 -11.80 -0.69
N THR A 94 5.40 -12.33 0.51
CA THR A 94 6.67 -13.04 0.74
C THR A 94 6.73 -14.34 -0.06
N LYS A 95 5.69 -15.18 0.00
CA LYS A 95 5.74 -16.55 -0.55
C LYS A 95 5.35 -16.64 -2.02
N VAL A 96 4.38 -15.86 -2.45
CA VAL A 96 3.82 -15.95 -3.82
C VAL A 96 4.46 -14.93 -4.74
N ARG A 97 4.48 -13.64 -4.35
CA ARG A 97 4.98 -12.57 -5.23
C ARG A 97 6.51 -12.45 -5.23
N MET A 98 7.14 -12.69 -4.08
CA MET A 98 8.58 -12.49 -3.89
C MET A 98 9.37 -13.80 -3.73
N ASN A 99 8.79 -14.95 -4.07
CA ASN A 99 9.51 -16.25 -4.07
C ASN A 99 10.31 -16.53 -2.77
N CYS A 100 9.69 -16.28 -1.61
CA CYS A 100 10.27 -16.38 -0.27
C CYS A 100 11.34 -15.33 0.10
N GLU A 101 11.53 -14.27 -0.67
CA GLU A 101 12.41 -13.16 -0.31
C GLU A 101 11.83 -12.24 0.76
N ALA A 102 12.72 -11.62 1.53
CA ALA A 102 12.34 -10.76 2.64
C ALA A 102 11.87 -9.36 2.18
N ILE A 103 10.70 -8.94 2.65
CA ILE A 103 10.13 -7.61 2.35
C ILE A 103 10.37 -6.57 3.46
N GLY A 104 11.03 -6.92 4.57
CA GLY A 104 11.08 -6.07 5.77
C GLY A 104 11.76 -4.69 5.59
N LYS A 105 12.58 -4.50 4.55
CA LYS A 105 13.24 -3.21 4.23
C LYS A 105 12.45 -2.35 3.24
N THR A 106 11.18 -2.69 2.99
CA THR A 106 10.32 -1.98 2.05
C THR A 106 9.25 -1.17 2.79
N HIS A 107 8.58 -0.27 2.08
CA HIS A 107 7.44 0.46 2.64
C HIS A 107 6.35 -0.51 3.07
N ILE A 108 5.99 -1.47 2.21
CA ILE A 108 4.98 -2.48 2.51
C ILE A 108 5.40 -3.39 3.66
N GLY A 109 6.67 -3.81 3.74
CA GLY A 109 7.17 -4.58 4.88
C GLY A 109 6.99 -3.83 6.19
N THR A 110 7.38 -2.55 6.21
CA THR A 110 7.22 -1.67 7.38
C THR A 110 5.76 -1.57 7.81
N VAL A 111 4.83 -1.32 6.86
CA VAL A 111 3.39 -1.23 7.14
C VAL A 111 2.83 -2.54 7.69
N LEU A 112 3.20 -3.67 7.09
CA LEU A 112 2.73 -4.98 7.53
C LEU A 112 3.34 -5.42 8.87
N ASP A 113 4.47 -4.84 9.28
CA ASP A 113 5.07 -5.01 10.61
C ASP A 113 4.44 -4.08 11.66
N GLY A 114 3.39 -3.31 11.31
CA GLY A 114 2.75 -2.35 12.20
C GLY A 114 3.52 -1.03 12.34
N GLY A 115 4.53 -0.83 11.49
CA GLY A 115 5.30 0.40 11.41
C GLY A 115 4.55 1.52 10.68
N LEU A 116 4.89 2.76 11.01
CA LEU A 116 4.34 3.96 10.38
C LEU A 116 5.38 4.60 9.48
N LEU A 117 4.98 4.92 8.26
CA LEU A 117 5.79 5.71 7.34
C LEU A 117 5.51 7.20 7.58
N ARG A 118 6.53 8.02 7.36
CA ARG A 118 6.47 9.48 7.48
C ARG A 118 6.61 10.10 6.10
N PRO A 119 6.15 11.35 5.90
CA PRO A 119 6.35 12.05 4.63
C PRO A 119 7.81 12.12 4.18
N ALA A 120 8.76 12.14 5.12
CA ALA A 120 10.20 12.15 4.85
C ALA A 120 10.71 10.86 4.18
N ASP A 121 10.00 9.73 4.32
CA ASP A 121 10.40 8.44 3.74
C ASP A 121 10.15 8.36 2.22
N PHE A 122 9.46 9.36 1.65
CA PHE A 122 9.07 9.42 0.24
C PHE A 122 9.86 10.46 -0.57
N ARG A 123 10.99 10.95 -0.04
CA ARG A 123 11.79 11.99 -0.70
C ARG A 123 12.65 11.37 -1.82
N GLU A 124 12.52 11.91 -3.04
CA GLU A 124 13.40 11.57 -4.16
C GLU A 124 14.84 12.10 -3.93
N PRO A 125 15.86 11.44 -4.50
CA PRO A 125 17.25 11.88 -4.39
C PRO A 125 17.42 13.28 -4.99
N GLU A 126 18.13 14.10 -4.23
CA GLU A 126 18.67 15.39 -4.64
C GLU A 126 19.29 15.37 -6.06
N ASN A 127 18.84 16.31 -6.89
CA ASN A 127 19.38 16.60 -8.21
C ASN A 127 20.92 16.76 -8.14
N GLY A 128 21.63 15.92 -8.88
CA GLY A 128 23.05 16.09 -9.24
C GLY A 128 23.20 16.11 -10.74
#